data_AF-A0A6S7CFY8-F1
#
_entry.id   AF-A0A6S7CFY8-F1
#
_cell.length_a   1.000
_cell.length_b   1.000
_cell.length_c   1.000
_cell.angle_alpha   90.00
_cell.angle_beta   90.00
_cell.angle_gamma   90.00
#
_symmetry.space_group_name_H-M   'P 1'
#
loop_
_entity.id
_entity.type
_entity.pdbx_description
1 polymer ?
#
loop_
_entity_poly.entity_id
_entity_poly.type
_entity_poly.pdbx_seq_one_letter_code
_entity_poly.pdbx_strand_id
1 'polypeptide(L)'
;MARMTHFLHTADWQIGRQYGQFETDDAAMLAEARFDVVARIAALAAERAVDAVLVAGDVFDTQGVSDRTIRRLFAAMAGYAGPWVMIAGNHDAALADSVWSRAMQLGCIPSNVHVPLRTEVVDLAAINLAVLAAPLTQRHTYDDVTQAFDALETEPGRIRVGLAHGSVAGRLPDTIDATNPIAADRAARARLDYLALGDWHGCLSVDERTWYAGTPEQDRFRGNEPGYALHVRIAAPGAAPAVERLATGKYRWSAWSETLSLPTDAQALAERMAQLRAEDVLRLDVQGHVNMETWESLQRAVDQAAAQVRALLPDLSGLLLEPDEADLAELRASGYVGEVAAQLQALQADPEQAAVAGEALRLLLRFQRESAAPGAAK
;
A
#
# COMPACT_ATOMS: atom_id res chain seq x y z
N MET A 1 -37.52 -10.45 17.04
CA MET A 1 -36.59 -9.33 16.76
C MET A 1 -35.83 -9.69 15.49
N ALA A 2 -35.74 -8.77 14.52
CA ALA A 2 -34.89 -9.00 13.35
C ALA A 2 -33.44 -9.20 13.80
N ARG A 3 -32.77 -10.22 13.27
CA ARG A 3 -31.35 -10.45 13.54
C ARG A 3 -30.56 -9.31 12.87
N MET A 4 -29.69 -8.64 13.63
CA MET A 4 -28.73 -7.68 13.10
C MET A 4 -27.83 -8.37 12.09
N THR A 5 -27.62 -7.77 10.92
CA THR A 5 -26.66 -8.26 9.92
C THR A 5 -25.33 -7.55 10.12
N HIS A 6 -24.23 -8.30 10.16
CA HIS A 6 -22.90 -7.73 10.23
C HIS A 6 -21.89 -8.49 9.39
N PHE A 7 -21.06 -7.75 8.67
CA PHE A 7 -20.10 -8.30 7.71
C PHE A 7 -18.79 -7.53 7.78
N LEU A 8 -17.74 -8.14 7.22
CA LEU A 8 -16.52 -7.41 6.90
C LEU A 8 -16.59 -6.89 5.47
N HIS A 9 -16.16 -5.66 5.26
CA HIS A 9 -15.92 -5.05 3.96
C HIS A 9 -14.42 -4.78 3.81
N THR A 10 -13.82 -5.32 2.75
CA THR A 10 -12.42 -5.13 2.35
C THR A 10 -12.35 -4.96 0.83
N ALA A 11 -11.21 -4.50 0.30
CA ALA A 11 -11.00 -4.27 -1.13
C ALA A 11 -9.50 -4.28 -1.45
N ASP A 12 -9.14 -4.24 -2.74
CA ASP A 12 -7.78 -3.90 -3.18
C ASP A 12 -6.70 -4.80 -2.54
N TRP A 13 -6.91 -6.11 -2.56
CA TRP A 13 -5.94 -7.08 -2.03
C TRP A 13 -4.68 -7.16 -2.89
N GLN A 14 -4.80 -6.87 -4.19
CA GLN A 14 -3.69 -6.76 -5.15
C GLN A 14 -2.73 -7.97 -5.06
N ILE A 15 -3.29 -9.17 -5.03
CA ILE A 15 -2.53 -10.41 -4.93
C ILE A 15 -1.68 -10.58 -6.20
N GLY A 16 -0.39 -10.86 -6.01
CA GLY A 16 0.58 -10.95 -7.10
C GLY A 16 1.32 -9.66 -7.41
N ARG A 17 1.05 -8.57 -6.67
CA ARG A 17 1.79 -7.32 -6.81
C ARG A 17 3.28 -7.50 -6.64
N GLN A 18 4.03 -6.81 -7.50
CA GLN A 18 5.48 -6.77 -7.47
C GLN A 18 5.99 -5.47 -6.83
N TYR A 19 7.11 -5.58 -6.14
CA TYR A 19 7.72 -4.50 -5.37
C TYR A 19 9.13 -4.21 -5.91
N GLY A 20 9.23 -3.95 -7.22
CA GLY A 20 10.51 -3.89 -7.95
C GLY A 20 11.45 -2.75 -7.58
N GLN A 21 11.01 -1.79 -6.76
CA GLN A 21 11.88 -0.74 -6.20
C GLN A 21 12.67 -1.20 -4.96
N PHE A 22 12.40 -2.40 -4.46
CA PHE A 22 13.05 -2.98 -3.28
C PHE A 22 13.98 -4.13 -3.68
N GLU A 23 14.90 -4.46 -2.79
CA GLU A 23 15.72 -5.66 -2.90
C GLU A 23 14.84 -6.93 -2.95
N THR A 24 15.39 -7.99 -3.56
CA THR A 24 14.61 -9.20 -3.89
C THR A 24 13.94 -9.83 -2.66
N ASP A 25 14.64 -9.90 -1.54
CA ASP A 25 14.13 -10.50 -0.30
C ASP A 25 13.03 -9.64 0.34
N ASP A 26 13.20 -8.32 0.34
CA ASP A 26 12.20 -7.39 0.86
C ASP A 26 10.94 -7.39 -0.01
N ALA A 27 11.11 -7.34 -1.33
CA ALA A 27 10.02 -7.42 -2.28
C ALA A 27 9.19 -8.69 -2.09
N ALA A 28 9.85 -9.84 -1.86
CA ALA A 28 9.18 -11.10 -1.58
C ALA A 28 8.38 -11.06 -0.27
N MET A 29 8.93 -10.48 0.80
CA MET A 29 8.25 -10.36 2.10
C MET A 29 7.08 -9.38 2.09
N LEU A 30 7.17 -8.31 1.28
CA LEU A 30 6.06 -7.37 1.06
C LEU A 30 4.92 -8.02 0.25
N ALA A 31 5.25 -8.78 -0.79
CA ALA A 31 4.27 -9.57 -1.55
C ALA A 31 3.62 -10.66 -0.68
N GLU A 32 4.39 -11.28 0.21
CA GLU A 32 3.88 -12.29 1.15
C GLU A 32 2.83 -11.73 2.12
N ALA A 33 3.05 -10.52 2.63
CA ALA A 33 2.11 -9.90 3.58
C ALA A 33 0.70 -9.73 3.02
N ARG A 34 0.53 -9.67 1.69
CA ARG A 34 -0.79 -9.66 1.04
C ARG A 34 -1.53 -11.00 1.16
N PHE A 35 -0.83 -12.13 1.23
CA PHE A 35 -1.47 -13.41 1.59
C PHE A 35 -1.78 -13.47 3.09
N ASP A 36 -0.83 -13.04 3.92
CA ASP A 36 -1.01 -13.01 5.39
C ASP A 36 -2.22 -12.17 5.80
N VAL A 37 -2.46 -11.04 5.13
CA VAL A 37 -3.58 -10.16 5.46
C VAL A 37 -4.93 -10.79 5.10
N VAL A 38 -5.01 -11.59 4.02
CA VAL A 38 -6.23 -12.36 3.70
C VAL A 38 -6.51 -13.39 4.78
N ALA A 39 -5.48 -14.12 5.24
CA ALA A 39 -5.61 -15.05 6.36
C ALA A 39 -6.03 -14.34 7.65
N ARG A 40 -5.52 -13.12 7.90
CA ARG A 40 -5.91 -12.29 9.04
C ARG A 40 -7.36 -11.83 8.94
N ILE A 41 -7.83 -11.41 7.77
CA ILE A 41 -9.24 -11.06 7.54
C ILE A 41 -10.14 -12.26 7.81
N ALA A 42 -9.75 -13.45 7.34
CA ALA A 42 -10.49 -14.68 7.64
C ALA A 42 -10.53 -14.98 9.14
N ALA A 43 -9.40 -14.84 9.84
CA ALA A 43 -9.34 -15.01 11.30
C ALA A 43 -10.23 -13.98 12.03
N LEU A 44 -10.19 -12.71 11.64
CA LEU A 44 -11.05 -11.65 12.20
C LEU A 44 -12.54 -11.93 11.93
N ALA A 45 -12.89 -12.40 10.74
CA ALA A 45 -14.26 -12.78 10.39
C ALA A 45 -14.79 -13.90 11.29
N ALA A 46 -13.96 -14.92 11.55
CA ALA A 46 -14.28 -16.02 12.44
C ALA A 46 -14.36 -15.56 13.92
N GLU A 47 -13.38 -14.79 14.40
CA GLU A 47 -13.34 -14.25 15.76
C GLU A 47 -14.55 -13.37 16.08
N ARG A 48 -14.91 -12.48 15.15
CA ARG A 48 -16.07 -11.58 15.27
C ARG A 48 -17.39 -12.25 14.91
N ALA A 49 -17.37 -13.53 14.52
CA ALA A 49 -18.52 -14.32 14.09
C ALA A 49 -19.39 -13.57 13.06
N VAL A 50 -18.77 -12.92 12.08
CA VAL A 50 -19.50 -12.14 11.07
C VAL A 50 -20.38 -13.03 10.21
N ASP A 51 -21.44 -12.46 9.67
CA ASP A 51 -22.38 -13.16 8.80
C ASP A 51 -21.81 -13.38 7.39
N ALA A 52 -20.95 -12.47 6.92
CA ALA A 52 -20.30 -12.56 5.61
C ALA A 52 -19.01 -11.72 5.53
N VAL A 53 -18.22 -11.95 4.47
CA VAL A 53 -17.13 -11.05 4.05
C VAL A 53 -17.35 -10.59 2.61
N LEU A 54 -17.30 -9.28 2.39
CA LEU A 54 -17.50 -8.63 1.09
C LEU A 54 -16.18 -8.02 0.60
N VAL A 55 -15.79 -8.33 -0.64
CA VAL A 55 -14.53 -7.90 -1.24
C VAL A 55 -14.81 -7.07 -2.50
N ALA A 56 -14.54 -5.76 -2.42
CA ALA A 56 -14.94 -4.78 -3.41
C ALA A 56 -13.92 -4.59 -4.55
N GLY A 57 -13.49 -5.68 -5.20
CA GLY A 57 -12.63 -5.62 -6.38
C GLY A 57 -11.13 -5.59 -6.10
N ASP A 58 -10.37 -5.70 -7.18
CA ASP A 58 -8.90 -5.77 -7.20
C ASP A 58 -8.34 -6.79 -6.20
N VAL A 59 -8.88 -8.00 -6.31
CA VAL A 59 -8.40 -9.16 -5.57
C VAL A 59 -7.00 -9.54 -6.06
N PHE A 60 -6.77 -9.48 -7.37
CA PHE A 60 -5.46 -9.69 -7.99
C PHE A 60 -4.92 -8.39 -8.61
N ASP A 61 -3.59 -8.21 -8.54
CA ASP A 61 -2.89 -7.04 -9.11
C ASP A 61 -2.78 -7.09 -10.64
N THR A 62 -3.02 -8.27 -11.23
CA THR A 62 -3.01 -8.48 -12.68
C THR A 62 -3.77 -9.74 -13.06
N GLN A 63 -4.22 -9.81 -14.31
CA GLN A 63 -4.80 -11.01 -14.91
C GLN A 63 -3.80 -12.18 -14.96
N GLY A 64 -2.51 -11.87 -15.18
CA GLY A 64 -1.45 -12.85 -15.47
C GLY A 64 -0.79 -13.48 -14.25
N VAL A 65 -1.52 -13.73 -13.16
CA VAL A 65 -0.96 -14.38 -11.96
C VAL A 65 -0.82 -15.89 -12.15
N SER A 66 0.19 -16.48 -11.51
CA SER A 66 0.43 -17.93 -11.60
C SER A 66 -0.70 -18.76 -10.97
N ASP A 67 -0.93 -19.98 -11.47
CA ASP A 67 -1.87 -20.95 -10.84
C ASP A 67 -1.57 -21.17 -9.36
N ARG A 68 -0.29 -21.16 -8.97
CA ARG A 68 0.15 -21.29 -7.58
C ARG A 68 -0.36 -20.13 -6.73
N THR A 69 -0.24 -18.90 -7.25
CA THR A 69 -0.74 -17.67 -6.61
C THR A 69 -2.25 -17.76 -6.40
N ILE A 70 -3.01 -18.15 -7.44
CA ILE A 70 -4.47 -18.28 -7.37
C ILE A 70 -4.86 -19.30 -6.29
N ARG A 71 -4.29 -20.51 -6.32
CA ARG A 71 -4.58 -21.56 -5.33
C ARG A 71 -4.25 -21.12 -3.90
N ARG A 72 -3.12 -20.43 -3.74
CA ARG A 72 -2.66 -19.96 -2.43
C ARG A 72 -3.59 -18.89 -1.84
N LEU A 73 -4.12 -17.99 -2.68
CA LEU A 73 -5.09 -17.01 -2.24
C LEU A 73 -6.33 -17.68 -1.63
N PHE A 74 -6.97 -18.58 -2.38
CA PHE A 74 -8.18 -19.26 -1.89
C PHE A 74 -7.90 -20.14 -0.68
N ALA A 75 -6.68 -20.72 -0.56
CA ALA A 75 -6.26 -21.44 0.64
C ALA A 75 -6.11 -20.52 1.87
N ALA A 76 -5.63 -19.28 1.69
CA ALA A 76 -5.50 -18.31 2.79
C ALA A 76 -6.86 -17.91 3.39
N MET A 77 -7.94 -18.03 2.64
CA MET A 77 -9.30 -17.72 3.11
C MET A 77 -9.90 -18.80 4.03
N ALA A 78 -9.27 -19.98 4.14
CA ALA A 78 -9.84 -21.15 4.81
C ALA A 78 -10.13 -20.94 6.31
N GLY A 79 -9.57 -19.90 6.94
CA GLY A 79 -9.85 -19.54 8.33
C GLY A 79 -11.30 -19.13 8.62
N TYR A 80 -12.10 -18.82 7.59
CA TYR A 80 -13.51 -18.47 7.73
C TYR A 80 -14.39 -19.28 6.78
N ALA A 81 -15.30 -20.07 7.36
CA ALA A 81 -16.20 -20.96 6.64
C ALA A 81 -17.52 -20.30 6.21
N GLY A 82 -17.79 -19.07 6.64
CA GLY A 82 -18.98 -18.33 6.24
C GLY A 82 -18.90 -17.81 4.80
N PRO A 83 -19.96 -17.16 4.30
CA PRO A 83 -20.04 -16.73 2.91
C PRO A 83 -19.07 -15.57 2.62
N TRP A 84 -18.42 -15.67 1.46
CA TRP A 84 -17.66 -14.58 0.86
C TRP A 84 -18.37 -14.13 -0.42
N VAL A 85 -18.46 -12.82 -0.64
CA VAL A 85 -18.86 -12.27 -1.95
C VAL A 85 -17.75 -11.34 -2.42
N MET A 86 -17.13 -11.68 -3.54
CA MET A 86 -16.05 -10.87 -4.12
C MET A 86 -16.33 -10.56 -5.57
N ILE A 87 -16.10 -9.31 -5.96
CA ILE A 87 -16.25 -8.86 -7.34
C ILE A 87 -14.88 -8.63 -7.98
N ALA A 88 -14.86 -8.58 -9.31
CA ALA A 88 -13.71 -8.11 -10.07
C ALA A 88 -13.60 -6.57 -10.03
N GLY A 89 -12.38 -6.06 -9.91
CA GLY A 89 -11.99 -4.66 -10.11
C GLY A 89 -11.35 -4.43 -11.48
N ASN A 90 -10.57 -3.37 -11.62
CA ASN A 90 -9.98 -2.99 -12.91
C ASN A 90 -8.72 -3.81 -13.23
N HIS A 91 -7.92 -4.19 -12.23
CA HIS A 91 -6.72 -5.00 -12.42
C HIS A 91 -7.04 -6.46 -12.79
N ASP A 92 -8.16 -6.96 -12.27
CA ASP A 92 -8.62 -8.32 -12.44
C ASP A 92 -10.01 -8.40 -13.08
N ALA A 93 -10.40 -7.45 -13.94
CA ALA A 93 -11.70 -7.43 -14.62
C ALA A 93 -12.17 -8.82 -15.12
N ALA A 94 -13.47 -9.10 -14.99
CA ALA A 94 -14.12 -10.35 -15.38
C ALA A 94 -14.24 -10.49 -16.92
N LEU A 95 -13.10 -10.55 -17.60
CA LEU A 95 -12.98 -10.80 -19.04
C LEU A 95 -13.25 -12.28 -19.35
N ALA A 96 -13.53 -12.57 -20.62
CA ALA A 96 -13.77 -13.94 -21.11
C ALA A 96 -12.60 -14.89 -20.82
N ASP A 97 -11.37 -14.39 -20.94
CA ASP A 97 -10.14 -15.05 -20.48
C ASP A 97 -9.48 -14.13 -19.43
N SER A 98 -9.59 -14.53 -18.17
CA SER A 98 -9.22 -13.76 -16.99
C SER A 98 -8.77 -14.66 -15.85
N VAL A 99 -8.15 -14.06 -14.83
CA VAL A 99 -7.78 -14.76 -13.59
C VAL A 99 -8.98 -15.48 -12.95
N TRP A 100 -10.19 -14.92 -13.07
CA TRP A 100 -11.42 -15.52 -12.57
C TRP A 100 -11.82 -16.78 -13.34
N SER A 101 -11.81 -16.71 -14.68
CA SER A 101 -12.06 -17.89 -15.53
C SER A 101 -11.02 -18.99 -15.26
N ARG A 102 -9.77 -18.60 -15.00
CA ARG A 102 -8.69 -19.52 -14.65
C ARG A 102 -8.91 -20.16 -13.27
N ALA A 103 -9.28 -19.38 -12.26
CA ALA A 103 -9.59 -19.87 -10.92
C ALA A 103 -10.73 -20.91 -10.94
N MET A 104 -11.77 -20.67 -11.75
CA MET A 104 -12.85 -21.64 -11.96
C MET A 104 -12.35 -22.93 -12.61
N GLN A 105 -11.53 -22.85 -13.67
CA GLN A 105 -10.93 -24.02 -14.32
C GLN A 105 -10.03 -24.83 -13.37
N LEU A 106 -9.30 -24.16 -12.47
CA LEU A 106 -8.45 -24.80 -11.47
C LEU A 106 -9.23 -25.51 -10.36
N GLY A 107 -10.54 -25.23 -10.24
CA GLY A 107 -11.42 -25.79 -9.21
C GLY A 107 -11.02 -25.39 -7.79
N CYS A 108 -10.38 -24.23 -7.62
CA CYS A 108 -9.84 -23.80 -6.32
C CYS A 108 -10.72 -22.80 -5.57
N ILE A 109 -11.80 -22.31 -6.19
CA ILE A 109 -12.77 -21.43 -5.53
C ILE A 109 -13.63 -22.28 -4.57
N PRO A 110 -13.59 -22.04 -3.25
CA PRO A 110 -14.39 -22.79 -2.29
C PRO A 110 -15.91 -22.56 -2.49
N SER A 111 -16.74 -23.51 -2.08
CA SER A 111 -18.20 -23.45 -2.30
C SER A 111 -18.91 -22.33 -1.54
N ASN A 112 -18.29 -21.78 -0.49
CA ASN A 112 -18.77 -20.63 0.27
C ASN A 112 -18.32 -19.28 -0.34
N VAL A 113 -17.64 -19.28 -1.49
CA VAL A 113 -17.17 -18.06 -2.16
C VAL A 113 -18.00 -17.81 -3.41
N HIS A 114 -18.69 -16.67 -3.42
CA HIS A 114 -19.49 -16.20 -4.54
C HIS A 114 -18.68 -15.18 -5.35
N VAL A 115 -18.48 -15.48 -6.63
CA VAL A 115 -17.77 -14.61 -7.58
C VAL A 115 -18.72 -14.31 -8.75
N PRO A 116 -19.65 -13.35 -8.62
CA PRO A 116 -20.49 -12.94 -9.74
C PRO A 116 -19.61 -12.36 -10.85
N LEU A 117 -19.81 -12.83 -12.09
CA LEU A 117 -19.07 -12.38 -13.28
C LEU A 117 -19.85 -11.38 -14.14
N ARG A 118 -21.05 -11.00 -13.67
CA ARG A 118 -21.93 -10.00 -14.25
C ARG A 118 -22.67 -9.29 -13.13
N THR A 119 -23.26 -8.15 -13.43
CA THR A 119 -24.09 -7.44 -12.46
C THR A 119 -25.33 -8.27 -12.10
N GLU A 120 -25.42 -8.68 -10.83
CA GLU A 120 -26.53 -9.49 -10.32
C GLU A 120 -26.68 -9.35 -8.80
N VAL A 121 -27.78 -9.91 -8.27
CA VAL A 121 -28.01 -10.01 -6.82
C VAL A 121 -27.49 -11.36 -6.33
N VAL A 122 -26.57 -11.34 -5.37
CA VAL A 122 -26.21 -12.51 -4.58
C VAL A 122 -27.07 -12.50 -3.31
N ASP A 123 -28.13 -13.32 -3.29
CA ASP A 123 -29.03 -13.44 -2.13
C ASP A 123 -28.50 -14.45 -1.11
N LEU A 124 -28.12 -13.95 0.07
CA LEU A 124 -27.68 -14.74 1.22
C LEU A 124 -28.83 -14.78 2.24
N ALA A 125 -29.91 -15.47 1.86
CA ALA A 125 -31.17 -15.51 2.60
C ALA A 125 -31.03 -15.91 4.08
N ALA A 126 -30.13 -16.85 4.39
CA ALA A 126 -29.91 -17.37 5.74
C ALA A 126 -29.43 -16.30 6.75
N ILE A 127 -28.86 -15.20 6.26
CA ILE A 127 -28.32 -14.09 7.06
C ILE A 127 -28.99 -12.75 6.75
N ASN A 128 -30.13 -12.78 6.05
CA ASN A 128 -30.91 -11.62 5.65
C ASN A 128 -30.14 -10.54 4.85
N LEU A 129 -29.20 -10.96 4.00
CA LEU A 129 -28.35 -10.07 3.22
C LEU A 129 -28.56 -10.30 1.72
N ALA A 130 -28.81 -9.23 0.96
CA ALA A 130 -28.78 -9.23 -0.49
C ALA A 130 -27.65 -8.31 -0.97
N VAL A 131 -26.67 -8.90 -1.65
CA VAL A 131 -25.53 -8.14 -2.20
C VAL A 131 -25.81 -7.84 -3.66
N LEU A 132 -26.00 -6.57 -3.99
CA LEU A 132 -26.04 -6.08 -5.36
C LEU A 132 -24.60 -5.93 -5.82
N ALA A 133 -24.12 -6.89 -6.62
CA ALA A 133 -22.74 -6.95 -7.05
C ALA A 133 -22.58 -6.35 -8.46
N ALA A 134 -21.63 -5.44 -8.63
CA ALA A 134 -21.24 -4.85 -9.92
C ALA A 134 -19.77 -5.15 -10.22
N PRO A 135 -19.42 -6.38 -10.64
CA PRO A 135 -18.07 -6.69 -11.09
C PRO A 135 -17.73 -5.91 -12.36
N LEU A 136 -16.49 -5.43 -12.48
CA LEU A 136 -16.03 -4.84 -13.73
C LEU A 136 -15.79 -5.94 -14.77
N THR A 137 -16.50 -5.86 -15.90
CA THR A 137 -16.34 -6.77 -17.05
C THR A 137 -15.40 -6.20 -18.12
N GLN A 138 -14.82 -5.04 -17.85
CA GLN A 138 -13.79 -4.37 -18.65
C GLN A 138 -12.94 -3.49 -17.71
N ARG A 139 -11.69 -3.23 -18.08
CA ARG A 139 -10.75 -2.52 -17.20
C ARG A 139 -11.20 -1.10 -16.87
N HIS A 140 -11.71 -0.38 -17.87
CA HIS A 140 -12.18 0.99 -17.74
C HIS A 140 -13.50 1.16 -18.49
N THR A 141 -14.41 1.91 -17.89
CA THR A 141 -15.64 2.39 -18.51
C THR A 141 -15.88 3.86 -18.17
N TYR A 142 -16.69 4.52 -19.00
CA TYR A 142 -17.15 5.90 -18.78
C TYR A 142 -18.59 5.97 -18.28
N ASP A 143 -19.32 4.86 -18.36
CA ASP A 143 -20.67 4.74 -17.81
C ASP A 143 -20.62 4.39 -16.32
N ASP A 144 -21.69 4.75 -15.60
CA ASP A 144 -21.79 4.41 -14.18
C ASP A 144 -21.86 2.89 -13.98
N VAL A 145 -20.83 2.33 -13.34
CA VAL A 145 -20.70 0.87 -13.15
C VAL A 145 -21.80 0.26 -12.28
N THR A 146 -22.49 1.10 -11.50
CA THR A 146 -23.59 0.73 -10.61
C THR A 146 -24.96 1.06 -11.20
N GLN A 147 -25.05 1.56 -12.43
CA GLN A 147 -26.31 2.00 -13.07
C GLN A 147 -27.43 0.97 -12.95
N ALA A 148 -27.12 -0.31 -13.16
CA ALA A 148 -28.10 -1.38 -13.14
C ALA A 148 -28.76 -1.59 -11.76
N PHE A 149 -28.15 -1.12 -10.66
CA PHE A 149 -28.69 -1.30 -9.31
C PHE A 149 -30.07 -0.66 -9.12
N ASP A 150 -30.41 0.37 -9.92
CA ASP A 150 -31.73 1.01 -9.87
C ASP A 150 -32.88 0.06 -10.18
N ALA A 151 -32.62 -0.97 -11.01
CA ALA A 151 -33.60 -1.95 -11.46
C ALA A 151 -33.49 -3.31 -10.75
N LEU A 152 -32.48 -3.51 -9.90
CA LEU A 152 -32.29 -4.77 -9.18
C LEU A 152 -33.22 -4.86 -7.96
N GLU A 153 -34.21 -5.75 -8.07
CA GLU A 153 -35.12 -6.08 -6.99
C GLU A 153 -34.53 -7.15 -6.06
N THR A 154 -34.92 -7.07 -4.79
CA THR A 154 -34.57 -8.06 -3.75
C THR A 154 -35.82 -8.41 -2.97
N GLU A 155 -35.84 -9.59 -2.34
CA GLU A 155 -36.93 -9.96 -1.44
C GLU A 155 -37.19 -8.88 -0.36
N PRO A 156 -38.45 -8.55 -0.07
CA PRO A 156 -38.79 -7.55 0.95
C PRO A 156 -38.16 -7.87 2.31
N GLY A 157 -37.59 -6.85 2.96
CA GLY A 157 -36.99 -6.98 4.29
C GLY A 157 -35.53 -7.45 4.30
N ARG A 158 -34.90 -7.69 3.14
CA ARG A 158 -33.45 -7.89 3.02
C ARG A 158 -32.69 -6.63 3.37
N ILE A 159 -31.53 -6.80 4.01
CA ILE A 159 -30.49 -5.77 4.04
C ILE A 159 -29.86 -5.70 2.66
N ARG A 160 -29.90 -4.53 2.01
CA ARG A 160 -29.40 -4.32 0.65
C ARG A 160 -28.02 -3.67 0.70
N VAL A 161 -26.99 -4.42 0.29
CA VAL A 161 -25.62 -3.91 0.23
C VAL A 161 -25.17 -3.85 -1.22
N GLY A 162 -24.78 -2.68 -1.70
CA GLY A 162 -24.10 -2.56 -2.98
C GLY A 162 -22.62 -2.90 -2.83
N LEU A 163 -22.07 -3.63 -3.79
CA LEU A 163 -20.66 -3.98 -3.87
C LEU A 163 -20.15 -3.61 -5.26
N ALA A 164 -19.24 -2.62 -5.33
CA ALA A 164 -18.77 -2.05 -6.59
C ALA A 164 -17.30 -1.61 -6.49
N HIS A 165 -16.65 -1.46 -7.64
CA HIS A 165 -15.26 -1.03 -7.73
C HIS A 165 -15.15 0.11 -8.74
N GLY A 166 -14.69 1.26 -8.28
CA GLY A 166 -14.63 2.47 -9.09
C GLY A 166 -14.75 3.75 -8.27
N SER A 167 -14.87 4.87 -8.98
CA SER A 167 -14.66 6.20 -8.41
C SER A 167 -15.97 6.99 -8.30
N VAL A 168 -16.28 7.49 -7.10
CA VAL A 168 -17.49 8.30 -6.85
C VAL A 168 -17.35 9.68 -7.51
N ALA A 169 -18.28 10.00 -8.41
CA ALA A 169 -18.28 11.24 -9.17
C ALA A 169 -18.31 12.49 -8.27
N GLY A 170 -17.42 13.46 -8.56
CA GLY A 170 -17.37 14.76 -7.89
C GLY A 170 -16.92 14.72 -6.42
N ARG A 171 -16.33 13.61 -5.95
CA ARG A 171 -15.87 13.45 -4.56
C ARG A 171 -14.39 13.07 -4.42
N LEU A 172 -13.72 12.70 -5.51
CA LEU A 172 -12.27 12.47 -5.55
C LEU A 172 -11.56 13.68 -6.17
N PRO A 173 -10.27 13.93 -5.86
CA PRO A 173 -9.54 15.09 -6.39
C PRO A 173 -9.59 15.14 -7.93
N ASP A 174 -9.83 16.33 -8.49
CA ASP A 174 -10.01 16.61 -9.94
C ASP A 174 -8.82 16.20 -10.84
N THR A 175 -7.71 15.74 -10.25
CA THR A 175 -6.49 15.34 -10.95
C THR A 175 -6.48 13.88 -11.41
N ILE A 176 -7.57 13.15 -11.22
CA ILE A 176 -7.71 11.75 -11.63
C ILE A 176 -8.77 11.69 -12.73
N ASP A 177 -8.41 11.24 -13.93
CA ASP A 177 -9.38 10.71 -14.89
C ASP A 177 -10.10 9.54 -14.20
N ALA A 178 -11.23 9.83 -13.55
CA ALA A 178 -11.98 8.87 -12.76
C ALA A 178 -12.64 7.86 -13.69
N THR A 179 -11.88 6.86 -14.13
CA THR A 179 -12.42 5.71 -14.84
C THR A 179 -13.35 4.94 -13.91
N ASN A 180 -14.34 4.24 -14.46
CA ASN A 180 -15.31 3.45 -13.69
C ASN A 180 -16.13 4.33 -12.72
N PRO A 181 -16.84 5.37 -13.23
CA PRO A 181 -17.56 6.29 -12.36
C PRO A 181 -18.70 5.60 -11.61
N ILE A 182 -19.00 6.12 -10.41
CA ILE A 182 -20.14 5.72 -9.57
C ILE A 182 -20.92 6.99 -9.20
N ALA A 183 -22.22 6.99 -9.42
CA ALA A 183 -23.05 8.13 -9.02
C ALA A 183 -23.01 8.38 -7.50
N ALA A 184 -22.82 9.64 -7.09
CA ALA A 184 -22.72 10.02 -5.68
C ALA A 184 -24.01 9.76 -4.89
N ASP A 185 -25.16 9.64 -5.55
CA ASP A 185 -26.47 9.35 -4.95
C ASP A 185 -26.87 7.87 -5.10
N ARG A 186 -25.95 6.99 -5.51
CA ARG A 186 -26.22 5.56 -5.78
C ARG A 186 -26.87 4.85 -4.60
N ALA A 187 -26.37 5.06 -3.38
CA ALA A 187 -26.92 4.43 -2.19
C ALA A 187 -28.41 4.78 -1.97
N ALA A 188 -28.78 6.04 -2.22
CA ALA A 188 -30.17 6.48 -2.11
C ALA A 188 -31.04 5.93 -3.25
N ARG A 189 -30.60 6.09 -4.51
CA ARG A 189 -31.37 5.68 -5.70
C ARG A 189 -31.66 4.18 -5.73
N ALA A 190 -30.65 3.36 -5.42
CA ALA A 190 -30.76 1.91 -5.41
C ALA A 190 -31.31 1.34 -4.07
N ARG A 191 -31.74 2.20 -3.14
CA ARG A 191 -32.30 1.82 -1.83
C ARG A 191 -31.33 0.91 -1.05
N LEU A 192 -30.05 1.29 -1.01
CA LEU A 192 -29.02 0.55 -0.30
C LEU A 192 -28.96 0.97 1.17
N ASP A 193 -28.72 -0.01 2.02
CA ASP A 193 -28.39 0.18 3.43
C ASP A 193 -26.89 0.48 3.61
N TYR A 194 -26.07 -0.01 2.68
CA TYR A 194 -24.63 0.24 2.62
C TYR A 194 -24.11 0.09 1.19
N LEU A 195 -23.13 0.90 0.79
CA LEU A 195 -22.41 0.80 -0.48
C LEU A 195 -20.92 0.59 -0.18
N ALA A 196 -20.45 -0.63 -0.43
CA ALA A 196 -19.09 -1.09 -0.25
C ALA A 196 -18.27 -0.87 -1.54
N LEU A 197 -17.23 -0.06 -1.46
CA LEU A 197 -16.40 0.36 -2.60
C LEU A 197 -14.92 -0.04 -2.45
N GLY A 198 -14.29 -0.39 -3.56
CA GLY A 198 -12.82 -0.43 -3.76
C GLY A 198 -12.36 0.55 -4.84
N ASP A 199 -11.10 0.48 -5.28
CA ASP A 199 -10.38 1.38 -6.24
C ASP A 199 -9.57 2.49 -5.53
N TRP A 200 -9.99 2.85 -4.31
CA TRP A 200 -9.29 3.80 -3.46
C TRP A 200 -8.58 3.07 -2.33
N HIS A 201 -7.24 2.98 -2.35
CA HIS A 201 -6.50 2.18 -1.34
C HIS A 201 -6.54 2.75 0.10
N GLY A 202 -7.23 3.86 0.36
CA GLY A 202 -7.38 4.42 1.70
C GLY A 202 -8.73 4.07 2.32
N CYS A 203 -8.85 4.12 3.65
CA CYS A 203 -10.16 4.07 4.28
C CYS A 203 -10.84 5.44 4.15
N LEU A 204 -12.02 5.51 3.52
CA LEU A 204 -12.75 6.77 3.30
C LEU A 204 -14.25 6.59 3.45
N SER A 205 -14.88 7.41 4.31
CA SER A 205 -16.33 7.61 4.33
C SER A 205 -16.70 8.72 3.35
N VAL A 206 -17.48 8.39 2.33
CA VAL A 206 -18.02 9.36 1.37
C VAL A 206 -19.28 10.02 1.93
N ASP A 207 -20.10 9.22 2.61
CA ASP A 207 -21.27 9.62 3.39
C ASP A 207 -21.59 8.53 4.45
N GLU A 208 -22.75 8.63 5.09
CA GLU A 208 -23.20 7.68 6.12
C GLU A 208 -23.20 6.21 5.64
N ARG A 209 -23.53 5.95 4.37
CA ARG A 209 -23.73 4.60 3.82
C ARG A 209 -22.69 4.18 2.80
N THR A 210 -21.91 5.12 2.26
CA THR A 210 -20.96 4.87 1.17
C THR A 210 -19.52 4.95 1.68
N TRP A 211 -18.78 3.87 1.51
CA TRP A 211 -17.44 3.73 2.08
C TRP A 211 -16.48 3.04 1.11
N TYR A 212 -15.24 3.52 1.08
CA TYR A 212 -14.09 2.76 0.59
C TYR A 212 -13.38 2.10 1.77
N ALA A 213 -13.16 0.79 1.69
CA ALA A 213 -12.41 0.07 2.72
C ALA A 213 -10.90 0.39 2.67
N GLY A 214 -10.37 0.59 1.47
CA GLY A 214 -8.95 0.68 1.23
C GLY A 214 -8.27 -0.68 1.11
N THR A 215 -6.97 -0.65 0.80
CA THR A 215 -6.16 -1.86 0.78
C THR A 215 -5.89 -2.29 2.22
N PRO A 216 -6.07 -3.59 2.57
CA PRO A 216 -5.92 -4.05 3.94
C PRO A 216 -4.44 -4.18 4.36
N GLU A 217 -3.51 -4.20 3.41
CA GLU A 217 -2.06 -4.14 3.61
C GLU A 217 -1.48 -2.99 2.77
N GLN A 218 -0.84 -2.01 3.43
CA GLN A 218 -0.31 -0.83 2.74
C GLN A 218 0.75 -1.21 1.70
N ASP A 219 0.74 -0.52 0.56
CA ASP A 219 1.53 -0.89 -0.61
C ASP A 219 2.22 0.28 -1.31
N ARG A 220 2.12 1.46 -0.71
CA ARG A 220 2.65 2.72 -1.22
C ARG A 220 2.91 3.70 -0.07
N PHE A 221 3.87 4.58 -0.30
CA PHE A 221 4.27 5.63 0.64
C PHE A 221 3.25 6.79 0.77
N ARG A 222 2.22 6.83 -0.10
CA ARG A 222 1.17 7.84 -0.02
C ARG A 222 0.33 7.64 1.24
N GLY A 223 0.24 8.68 2.07
CA GLY A 223 -0.68 8.71 3.20
C GLY A 223 -2.12 8.93 2.73
N ASN A 224 -2.99 7.94 2.95
CA ASN A 224 -4.45 8.07 2.83
C ASN A 224 -5.18 7.08 3.77
N GLU A 225 -4.56 6.74 4.90
CA GLU A 225 -5.05 5.76 5.89
C GLU A 225 -5.41 4.36 5.34
N PRO A 226 -4.49 3.68 4.63
CA PRO A 226 -4.64 2.27 4.26
C PRO A 226 -4.49 1.35 5.49
N GLY A 227 -4.67 0.04 5.30
CA GLY A 227 -4.35 -0.97 6.31
C GLY A 227 -5.52 -1.41 7.18
N TYR A 228 -6.75 -1.34 6.64
CA TYR A 228 -7.97 -1.67 7.37
C TYR A 228 -8.89 -2.65 6.61
N ALA A 229 -9.71 -3.35 7.39
CA ALA A 229 -11.00 -3.88 6.95
C ALA A 229 -12.11 -3.21 7.78
N LEU A 230 -13.31 -3.08 7.23
CA LEU A 230 -14.43 -2.43 7.89
C LEU A 230 -15.41 -3.47 8.43
N HIS A 231 -15.66 -3.47 9.74
CA HIS A 231 -16.75 -4.23 10.35
C HIS A 231 -18.01 -3.39 10.34
N VAL A 232 -18.96 -3.76 9.48
CA VAL A 232 -20.22 -3.05 9.28
C VAL A 232 -21.33 -3.79 10.01
N ARG A 233 -22.17 -3.06 10.73
CA ARG A 233 -23.33 -3.60 11.45
C ARG A 233 -24.58 -2.80 11.10
N ILE A 234 -25.64 -3.50 10.69
CA ILE A 234 -26.92 -2.90 10.29
C ILE A 234 -28.04 -3.58 11.05
N ALA A 235 -28.75 -2.82 11.89
CA ALA A 235 -29.74 -3.35 12.82
C ALA A 235 -31.00 -3.89 12.13
N ALA A 236 -31.43 -3.22 11.06
CA ALA A 236 -32.62 -3.55 10.27
C ALA A 236 -32.55 -2.83 8.92
N PRO A 237 -33.35 -3.24 7.92
CA PRO A 237 -33.45 -2.52 6.64
C PRO A 237 -33.79 -1.04 6.87
N GLY A 238 -33.07 -0.14 6.20
CA GLY A 238 -33.16 1.30 6.31
C GLY A 238 -32.41 1.92 7.50
N ALA A 239 -31.92 1.13 8.45
CA ALA A 239 -31.15 1.64 9.58
C ALA A 239 -29.77 2.14 9.16
N ALA A 240 -29.27 3.18 9.83
CA ALA A 240 -27.92 3.67 9.62
C ALA A 240 -26.88 2.57 9.95
N PRO A 241 -25.85 2.35 9.09
CA PRO A 241 -24.79 1.39 9.38
C PRO A 241 -23.85 1.92 10.46
N ALA A 242 -23.47 1.06 11.39
CA ALA A 242 -22.35 1.31 12.30
C ALA A 242 -21.08 0.69 11.71
N VAL A 243 -20.07 1.51 11.43
CA VAL A 243 -18.81 1.09 10.79
C VAL A 243 -17.66 1.20 11.79
N GLU A 244 -17.01 0.07 12.07
CA GLU A 244 -15.80 -0.01 12.89
C GLU A 244 -14.59 -0.35 12.00
N ARG A 245 -13.50 0.42 12.11
CA ARG A 245 -12.26 0.16 11.39
C ARG A 245 -11.44 -0.88 12.15
N LEU A 246 -11.16 -2.01 11.52
CA LEU A 246 -10.29 -3.06 12.06
C LEU A 246 -8.91 -2.95 11.42
N ALA A 247 -7.88 -2.70 12.22
CA ALA A 247 -6.51 -2.66 11.73
C ALA A 247 -6.08 -4.05 11.25
N THR A 248 -5.68 -4.13 9.98
CA THR A 248 -5.26 -5.39 9.33
C THR A 248 -3.81 -5.35 8.89
N GLY A 249 -3.29 -4.17 8.55
CA GLY A 249 -1.94 -4.00 8.00
C GLY A 249 -0.85 -4.50 8.95
N LYS A 250 0.18 -5.11 8.39
CA LYS A 250 1.40 -5.52 9.08
C LYS A 250 2.46 -4.43 8.99
N TYR A 251 2.76 -3.97 7.79
CA TYR A 251 3.85 -3.02 7.54
C TYR A 251 3.36 -1.58 7.55
N ARG A 252 4.22 -0.67 8.02
CA ARG A 252 3.95 0.76 8.12
C ARG A 252 4.86 1.52 7.17
N TRP A 253 4.28 2.16 6.17
CA TRP A 253 5.07 2.84 5.16
C TRP A 253 5.15 4.33 5.46
N SER A 254 6.36 4.88 5.41
CA SER A 254 6.59 6.32 5.57
C SER A 254 7.64 6.82 4.59
N ALA A 255 7.48 8.07 4.16
CA ALA A 255 8.47 8.78 3.36
C ALA A 255 8.92 10.02 4.13
N TRP A 256 10.22 10.15 4.35
CA TRP A 256 10.84 11.28 5.04
C TRP A 256 11.70 12.03 4.03
N SER A 257 11.56 13.36 4.01
CA SER A 257 12.40 14.24 3.22
C SER A 257 13.07 15.22 4.17
N GLU A 258 14.39 15.16 4.28
CA GLU A 258 15.16 15.85 5.31
C GLU A 258 16.23 16.74 4.66
N THR A 259 16.43 17.93 5.21
CA THR A 259 17.49 18.87 4.77
C THR A 259 18.48 19.07 5.90
N LEU A 260 19.74 18.69 5.68
CA LEU A 260 20.81 18.81 6.66
C LEU A 260 21.58 20.12 6.42
N SER A 261 21.55 21.01 7.41
CA SER A 261 22.34 22.25 7.41
C SER A 261 23.44 22.23 8.47
N LEU A 262 23.25 21.47 9.55
CA LEU A 262 24.16 21.34 10.67
C LEU A 262 24.39 19.87 11.03
N PRO A 263 25.53 19.51 11.67
CA PRO A 263 25.76 18.16 12.18
C PRO A 263 24.67 17.66 13.15
N THR A 264 24.04 18.59 13.90
CA THR A 264 22.94 18.27 14.82
C THR A 264 21.68 17.79 14.10
N ASP A 265 21.46 18.20 12.84
CA ASP A 265 20.31 17.73 12.05
C ASP A 265 20.50 16.24 11.70
N ALA A 266 21.72 15.85 11.32
CA ALA A 266 22.07 14.46 11.05
C ALA A 266 21.94 13.60 12.31
N GLN A 267 22.35 14.14 13.47
CA GLN A 267 22.17 13.46 14.75
C GLN A 267 20.68 13.25 15.07
N ALA A 268 19.85 14.29 14.93
CA ALA A 268 18.42 14.18 15.17
C ALA A 268 17.75 13.17 14.23
N LEU A 269 18.16 13.14 12.95
CA LEU A 269 17.71 12.14 11.99
C LEU A 269 18.11 10.72 12.40
N ALA A 270 19.37 10.53 12.83
CA ALA A 270 19.85 9.24 13.33
C ALA A 270 19.06 8.77 14.57
N GLU A 271 18.81 9.66 15.53
CA GLU A 271 18.00 9.36 16.73
C GLU A 271 16.56 8.99 16.37
N ARG A 272 15.97 9.64 15.36
CA ARG A 272 14.64 9.31 14.85
C ARG A 272 14.62 7.96 14.13
N MET A 273 15.63 7.66 13.30
CA MET A 273 15.76 6.36 12.64
C MET A 273 15.91 5.22 13.65
N ALA A 274 16.60 5.44 14.78
CA ALA A 274 16.75 4.43 15.83
C ALA A 274 15.41 4.02 16.50
N GLN A 275 14.36 4.82 16.36
CA GLN A 275 13.01 4.51 16.88
C GLN A 275 12.14 3.69 15.91
N LEU A 276 12.63 3.41 14.70
CA LEU A 276 11.94 2.55 13.74
C LEU A 276 11.85 1.11 14.29
N ARG A 277 10.99 0.29 13.71
CA ARG A 277 10.76 -1.11 14.13
C ARG A 277 10.78 -2.04 12.92
N ALA A 278 10.80 -3.34 13.19
CA ALA A 278 10.90 -4.38 12.18
C ALA A 278 9.80 -4.41 11.11
N GLU A 279 8.65 -3.76 11.37
CA GLU A 279 7.56 -3.64 10.39
C GLU A 279 7.54 -2.31 9.65
N ASP A 280 8.50 -1.41 9.86
CA ASP A 280 8.56 -0.15 9.11
C ASP A 280 9.14 -0.35 7.71
N VAL A 281 8.59 0.37 6.75
CA VAL A 281 9.08 0.49 5.37
C VAL A 281 9.32 1.98 5.14
N LEU A 282 10.57 2.37 4.98
CA LEU A 282 10.98 3.76 4.93
C LEU A 282 11.53 4.13 3.55
N ARG A 283 11.02 5.21 2.97
CA ARG A 283 11.75 6.00 1.97
C ARG A 283 12.38 7.19 2.67
N LEU A 284 13.67 7.40 2.48
CA LEU A 284 14.41 8.47 3.13
C LEU A 284 15.14 9.26 2.05
N ASP A 285 14.68 10.48 1.78
CA ASP A 285 15.33 11.41 0.86
C ASP A 285 16.07 12.48 1.68
N VAL A 286 17.39 12.59 1.53
CA VAL A 286 18.23 13.52 2.31
C VAL A 286 19.03 14.41 1.38
N GLN A 287 18.99 15.71 1.66
CA GLN A 287 19.75 16.73 0.92
C GLN A 287 20.46 17.70 1.86
N GLY A 288 21.41 18.46 1.34
CA GLY A 288 22.11 19.51 2.08
C GLY A 288 23.62 19.33 2.10
N HIS A 289 24.28 19.89 3.12
CA HIS A 289 25.74 19.96 3.19
C HIS A 289 26.24 19.22 4.44
N VAL A 290 27.25 18.37 4.27
CA VAL A 290 27.81 17.59 5.38
C VAL A 290 29.33 17.53 5.27
N ASN A 291 30.03 17.48 6.39
CA ASN A 291 31.44 17.11 6.42
C ASN A 291 31.61 15.59 6.46
N MET A 292 32.86 15.12 6.38
CA MET A 292 33.16 13.69 6.34
C MET A 292 32.70 12.95 7.61
N GLU A 293 32.87 13.54 8.79
CA GLU A 293 32.44 12.92 10.06
C GLU A 293 30.91 12.76 10.13
N THR A 294 30.17 13.78 9.71
CA THR A 294 28.70 13.77 9.66
C THR A 294 28.22 12.75 8.64
N TRP A 295 28.86 12.68 7.47
CA TRP A 295 28.57 11.66 6.45
C TRP A 295 28.75 10.24 6.99
N GLU A 296 29.89 9.93 7.60
CA GLU A 296 30.18 8.60 8.16
C GLU A 296 29.22 8.23 9.29
N SER A 297 28.83 9.20 10.11
CA SER A 297 27.86 8.98 11.19
C SER A 297 26.46 8.74 10.66
N LEU A 298 26.03 9.50 9.66
CA LEU A 298 24.74 9.31 8.98
C LEU A 298 24.69 7.96 8.27
N GLN A 299 25.74 7.58 7.52
CA GLN A 299 25.80 6.29 6.83
C GLN A 299 25.67 5.13 7.82
N ARG A 300 26.39 5.17 8.95
CA ARG A 300 26.26 4.15 10.01
C ARG A 300 24.83 4.07 10.57
N ALA A 301 24.16 5.20 10.75
CA ALA A 301 22.79 5.24 11.22
C ALA A 301 21.81 4.66 10.19
N VAL A 302 22.01 4.96 8.90
CA VAL A 302 21.22 4.39 7.80
C VAL A 302 21.42 2.87 7.73
N ASP A 303 22.66 2.38 7.81
CA ASP A 303 22.97 0.95 7.77
C ASP A 303 22.33 0.20 8.96
N GLN A 304 22.38 0.80 10.15
CA GLN A 304 21.72 0.26 11.34
C GLN A 304 20.19 0.22 11.18
N ALA A 305 19.60 1.29 10.66
CA ALA A 305 18.18 1.35 10.40
C ALA A 305 17.75 0.32 9.34
N ALA A 306 18.52 0.19 8.24
CA ALA A 306 18.27 -0.78 7.19
C ALA A 306 18.30 -2.23 7.71
N ALA A 307 19.17 -2.54 8.67
CA ALA A 307 19.21 -3.85 9.34
C ALA A 307 18.04 -4.09 10.30
N GLN A 308 17.38 -3.03 10.77
CA GLN A 308 16.31 -3.08 11.77
C GLN A 308 14.91 -3.13 11.16
N VAL A 309 14.69 -2.41 10.05
CA VAL A 309 13.36 -2.25 9.44
C VAL A 309 13.05 -3.34 8.42
N ARG A 310 11.80 -3.37 7.91
CA ARG A 310 11.45 -4.29 6.82
C ARG A 310 12.17 -3.91 5.53
N ALA A 311 12.16 -2.63 5.19
CA ALA A 311 12.88 -2.14 4.03
C ALA A 311 13.19 -0.64 4.17
N LEU A 312 14.35 -0.23 3.69
CA LEU A 312 14.80 1.16 3.67
C LEU A 312 15.27 1.50 2.26
N LEU A 313 14.70 2.57 1.69
CA LEU A 313 15.11 3.14 0.40
C LEU A 313 15.75 4.50 0.66
N PRO A 314 17.08 4.57 0.86
CA PRO A 314 17.77 5.81 1.09
C PRO A 314 18.14 6.46 -0.24
N ASP A 315 17.81 7.73 -0.41
CA ASP A 315 18.38 8.61 -1.41
C ASP A 315 19.20 9.69 -0.69
N LEU A 316 20.52 9.53 -0.74
CA LEU A 316 21.51 10.45 -0.18
C LEU A 316 22.20 11.27 -1.28
N SER A 317 21.73 11.20 -2.52
CA SER A 317 22.39 11.85 -3.67
C SER A 317 22.30 13.37 -3.62
N GLY A 318 21.37 13.92 -2.84
CA GLY A 318 21.24 15.36 -2.60
C GLY A 318 22.22 15.93 -1.58
N LEU A 319 23.09 15.11 -0.98
CA LEU A 319 24.09 15.56 -0.01
C LEU A 319 25.41 15.96 -0.70
N LEU A 320 25.88 17.16 -0.39
CA LEU A 320 27.14 17.72 -0.86
C LEU A 320 28.18 17.64 0.25
N LEU A 321 29.37 17.13 -0.09
CA LEU A 321 30.46 16.99 0.86
C LEU A 321 31.26 18.30 0.95
N GLU A 322 31.31 18.88 2.15
CA GLU A 322 32.08 20.07 2.49
C GLU A 322 33.16 19.71 3.51
N PRO A 323 34.44 19.64 3.10
CA PRO A 323 35.54 19.40 4.03
C PRO A 323 35.61 20.53 5.06
N ASP A 324 35.84 20.19 6.32
CA ASP A 324 36.01 21.19 7.37
C ASP A 324 37.41 21.85 7.31
N GLU A 325 37.66 22.85 8.17
CA GLU A 325 38.93 23.57 8.16
C GLU A 325 40.13 22.65 8.47
N ALA A 326 39.93 21.59 9.27
CA ALA A 326 40.98 20.63 9.58
C ALA A 326 41.28 19.74 8.36
N ASP A 327 40.25 19.23 7.68
CA ASP A 327 40.38 18.49 6.43
C ASP A 327 41.08 19.34 5.35
N LEU A 328 40.70 20.61 5.23
CA LEU A 328 41.32 21.55 4.29
C LEU A 328 42.78 21.85 4.64
N ALA A 329 43.12 21.98 5.92
CA ALA A 329 44.49 22.21 6.35
C ALA A 329 45.40 21.02 6.01
N GLU A 330 44.91 19.80 6.22
CA GLU A 330 45.61 18.56 5.88
C GLU A 330 45.77 18.40 4.37
N LEU A 331 44.70 18.63 3.60
CA LEU A 331 44.73 18.62 2.14
C LEU A 331 45.72 19.63 1.55
N ARG A 332 45.81 20.84 2.12
CA ARG A 332 46.78 21.86 1.71
C ARG A 332 48.22 21.45 2.00
N ALA A 333 48.47 20.72 3.07
CA ALA A 333 49.80 20.17 3.37
C ALA A 333 50.23 19.12 2.33
N SER A 334 49.27 18.45 1.69
CA SER A 334 49.48 17.40 0.69
C SER A 334 49.67 17.91 -0.76
N GLY A 335 49.72 19.24 -0.99
CA GLY A 335 50.03 19.84 -2.30
C GLY A 335 48.99 19.54 -3.38
N TYR A 336 49.37 18.77 -4.41
CA TYR A 336 48.51 18.40 -5.55
C TYR A 336 47.17 17.77 -5.12
N VAL A 337 47.17 17.00 -4.03
CA VAL A 337 45.96 16.37 -3.49
C VAL A 337 44.92 17.42 -3.07
N GLY A 338 45.36 18.55 -2.50
CA GLY A 338 44.47 19.65 -2.14
C GLY A 338 43.86 20.35 -3.36
N GLU A 339 44.60 20.46 -4.47
CA GLU A 339 44.07 21.01 -5.73
C GLU A 339 42.98 20.10 -6.31
N VAL A 340 43.20 18.78 -6.30
CA VAL A 340 42.20 17.80 -6.76
C VAL A 340 40.95 17.84 -5.86
N ALA A 341 41.12 17.93 -4.55
CA ALA A 341 39.98 18.03 -3.63
C ALA A 341 39.13 19.29 -3.89
N ALA A 342 39.77 20.44 -4.13
CA ALA A 342 39.07 21.68 -4.47
C ALA A 342 38.34 21.60 -5.81
N GLN A 343 38.94 20.94 -6.82
CA GLN A 343 38.29 20.69 -8.11
C GLN A 343 37.07 19.79 -7.97
N LEU A 344 37.19 18.68 -7.24
CA LEU A 344 36.07 17.78 -6.96
C LEU A 344 34.96 18.51 -6.19
N GLN A 345 35.32 19.34 -5.22
CA GLN A 345 34.33 20.15 -4.49
C GLN A 345 33.57 21.10 -5.42
N ALA A 346 34.26 21.78 -6.34
CA ALA A 346 33.62 22.68 -7.31
C ALA A 346 32.73 21.93 -8.31
N LEU A 347 33.13 20.73 -8.76
CA LEU A 347 32.35 19.88 -9.66
C LEU A 347 31.03 19.39 -9.05
N GLN A 348 30.91 19.39 -7.71
CA GLN A 348 29.64 19.10 -7.04
C GLN A 348 28.52 20.11 -7.34
N ALA A 349 28.84 21.30 -7.84
CA ALA A 349 27.84 22.29 -8.26
C ALA A 349 27.22 21.98 -9.64
N ASP A 350 27.80 21.06 -10.41
CA ASP A 350 27.26 20.59 -11.68
C ASP A 350 26.39 19.34 -11.45
N PRO A 351 25.06 19.40 -11.66
CA PRO A 351 24.16 18.28 -11.41
C PRO A 351 24.54 16.99 -12.15
N GLU A 352 25.16 17.07 -13.32
CA GLU A 352 25.57 15.88 -14.08
C GLU A 352 26.81 15.20 -13.49
N GLN A 353 27.64 15.95 -12.77
CA GLN A 353 28.90 15.48 -12.21
C GLN A 353 28.86 15.33 -10.69
N ALA A 354 27.84 15.86 -10.02
CA ALA A 354 27.82 16.02 -8.58
C ALA A 354 27.98 14.71 -7.81
N ALA A 355 27.25 13.67 -8.20
CA ALA A 355 27.34 12.36 -7.55
C ALA A 355 28.75 11.76 -7.65
N VAL A 356 29.35 11.79 -8.83
CA VAL A 356 30.70 11.23 -9.08
C VAL A 356 31.76 12.07 -8.36
N ALA A 357 31.63 13.40 -8.40
CA ALA A 357 32.56 14.31 -7.76
C ALA A 357 32.54 14.18 -6.23
N GLY A 358 31.34 14.08 -5.63
CA GLY A 358 31.17 13.89 -4.19
C GLY A 358 31.71 12.53 -3.72
N GLU A 359 31.45 11.45 -4.46
CA GLU A 359 32.00 10.13 -4.16
C GLU A 359 33.54 10.12 -4.24
N ALA A 360 34.11 10.71 -5.31
CA ALA A 360 35.55 10.82 -5.48
C ALA A 360 36.20 11.64 -4.35
N LEU A 361 35.57 12.76 -3.96
CA LEU A 361 36.06 13.59 -2.85
C LEU A 361 36.03 12.83 -1.53
N ARG A 362 34.96 12.06 -1.27
CA ARG A 362 34.83 11.20 -0.09
C ARG A 362 35.93 10.15 -0.03
N LEU A 363 36.18 9.43 -1.14
CA LEU A 363 37.24 8.44 -1.21
C LEU A 363 38.61 9.07 -0.97
N LEU A 364 38.87 10.24 -1.56
CA LEU A 364 40.12 10.98 -1.39
C LEU A 364 40.36 11.35 0.07
N LEU A 365 39.38 11.94 0.74
CA LEU A 365 39.45 12.33 2.16
C LEU A 365 39.66 11.11 3.06
N ARG A 366 38.95 10.02 2.80
CA ARG A 366 39.11 8.76 3.55
C ARG A 366 40.54 8.22 3.43
N PHE A 367 41.10 8.15 2.22
CA PHE A 367 42.47 7.68 2.02
C PHE A 367 43.51 8.56 2.72
N GLN A 368 43.31 9.88 2.74
CA GLN A 368 44.20 10.80 3.47
C GLN A 368 44.16 10.52 4.98
N ARG A 369 42.97 10.45 5.57
CA ARG A 369 42.79 10.14 7.00
C ARG A 369 43.39 8.80 7.41
N GLU A 370 43.20 7.76 6.59
CA GLU A 370 43.80 6.43 6.82
C GLU A 370 45.34 6.46 6.71
N SER A 371 45.90 7.30 5.84
CA SER A 371 47.35 7.46 5.67
C SER A 371 48.01 8.30 6.78
N ALA A 372 47.25 9.23 7.37
CA ALA A 372 47.70 10.09 8.46
C ALA A 372 47.61 9.44 9.84
N ALA A 373 46.77 8.42 10.02
CA ALA A 373 46.68 7.64 11.25
C ALA A 373 47.94 6.76 11.45
N PRO A 374 48.77 7.00 12.48
CA PRO A 374 49.97 6.21 12.69
C PRO A 374 49.62 4.81 13.24
N GLY A 375 49.58 3.80 12.36
CA GLY A 375 49.69 2.39 12.74
C GLY A 375 48.54 1.47 12.34
N ALA A 376 48.52 1.02 11.09
CA ALA A 376 47.93 -0.26 10.67
C ALA A 376 48.87 -0.99 9.69
N ALA A 377 50.12 -1.16 10.12
CA ALA A 377 51.04 -2.12 9.53
C ALA A 377 51.56 -3.03 10.66
N LYS A 378 50.77 -4.05 11.00
CA LYS A 378 51.21 -5.42 11.20
C LYS A 378 50.06 -6.38 11.38
#